data_AF-A0A397V7V4-F1
#
_entry.id   AF-A0A397V7V4-F1
#
_cell.length_a   1.000
_cell.length_b   1.000
_cell.length_c   1.000
_cell.angle_alpha   90.00
_cell.angle_beta   90.00
_cell.angle_gamma   90.00
#
_symmetry.space_group_name_H-M   'P 1'
#
loop_
_entity.id
_entity.type
_entity.pdbx_description
1 polymer ?
#
loop_
_entity_poly.entity_id
_entity_poly.type
_entity_poly.pdbx_seq_one_letter_code
_entity_poly.pdbx_strand_id
1 'polypeptide(L)'
;MSKLGYLICCRDLRPDVNKEAPQCYVNLMRKCWDKNSEKRFSAKDLCEIFEKWQNDESVLLELNGSESLLENIEDSYYENMFKGGSKFINTREITEKLS
;
A
#
# COMPACT_ATOMS: atom_id res chain seq x y z
N MET A 1 0.94 -23.22 11.74
CA MET A 1 0.92 -22.18 10.68
C MET A 1 -0.35 -22.37 9.87
N SER A 2 -1.16 -21.33 9.66
CA SER A 2 -2.41 -21.45 8.88
C SER A 2 -2.10 -21.76 7.41
N LYS A 3 -3.06 -22.36 6.69
CA LYS A 3 -2.93 -22.62 5.24
C LYS A 3 -2.55 -21.34 4.49
N LEU A 4 -3.15 -20.21 4.85
CA LEU A 4 -2.86 -18.90 4.25
C LEU A 4 -1.43 -18.44 4.57
N GLY A 5 -0.99 -18.52 5.83
CA GLY A 5 0.37 -18.13 6.22
C GLY A 5 1.45 -18.95 5.51
N TYR A 6 1.22 -20.24 5.29
CA TYR A 6 2.11 -21.09 4.51
C TYR A 6 2.23 -20.63 3.04
N LEU A 7 1.12 -20.26 2.40
CA LEU A 7 1.15 -19.77 1.00
C LEU A 7 1.92 -18.45 0.89
N ILE A 8 1.72 -17.53 1.82
CA ILE A 8 2.38 -16.22 1.83
C ILE A 8 3.90 -16.37 2.06
N CYS A 9 4.30 -17.10 3.10
CA CYS A 9 5.70 -17.19 3.51
C CYS A 9 6.53 -18.17 2.67
N CYS A 10 5.95 -19.32 2.30
CA CYS A 10 6.70 -20.40 1.65
C CYS A 10 6.49 -20.46 0.14
N ARG A 11 5.28 -20.15 -0.34
CA ARG A 11 4.94 -20.18 -1.78
C ARG A 11 4.93 -18.82 -2.45
N ASP A 12 5.35 -17.79 -1.73
CA ASP A 12 5.45 -16.42 -2.24
C ASP A 12 4.13 -15.88 -2.81
N LEU A 13 3.01 -16.29 -2.21
CA LEU A 13 1.70 -15.77 -2.58
C LEU A 13 1.69 -14.26 -2.27
N ARG A 14 1.43 -13.45 -3.30
CA ARG A 14 1.24 -11.99 -3.23
C ARG A 14 -0.06 -11.62 -3.94
N PRO A 15 -0.70 -10.50 -3.54
CA PRO A 15 -1.77 -9.90 -4.33
C PRO A 15 -1.34 -9.65 -5.78
N ASP A 16 -2.28 -9.81 -6.70
CA ASP A 16 -2.07 -9.41 -8.08
C ASP A 16 -1.87 -7.90 -8.16
N VAL A 17 -0.89 -7.49 -8.96
CA VAL A 17 -0.58 -6.07 -9.15
C VAL A 17 -1.45 -5.52 -10.28
N ASN A 18 -2.13 -4.40 -10.03
CA ASN A 18 -2.88 -3.70 -11.07
C ASN A 18 -1.91 -3.28 -12.20
N LYS A 19 -2.23 -3.64 -13.45
CA LYS A 19 -1.44 -3.29 -14.63
C LYS A 19 -1.45 -1.81 -14.96
N GLU A 20 -2.45 -1.08 -14.47
CA GLU A 20 -2.59 0.37 -14.63
C GLU A 20 -1.82 1.14 -13.55
N ALA A 21 -1.32 0.45 -12.52
CA ALA A 21 -0.54 1.12 -11.48
C ALA A 21 0.80 1.64 -12.06
N PRO A 22 1.21 2.87 -11.69
CA PRO A 22 2.49 3.45 -12.05
C PRO A 22 3.65 2.48 -11.84
N GLN A 23 4.51 2.36 -12.84
CA GLN A 23 5.56 1.33 -12.83
C GLN A 23 6.59 1.61 -11.73
N CYS A 24 6.82 2.89 -11.42
CA CYS A 24 7.65 3.32 -10.30
C CYS A 24 7.13 2.77 -8.95
N TYR A 25 5.82 2.84 -8.70
CA TYR A 25 5.18 2.30 -7.50
C TYR A 25 5.17 0.77 -7.48
N VAL A 26 4.86 0.13 -8.62
CA VAL A 26 4.91 -1.34 -8.73
C VAL A 26 6.30 -1.88 -8.40
N ASN A 27 7.36 -1.21 -8.88
CA ASN A 27 8.73 -1.60 -8.60
C ASN A 27 9.09 -1.42 -7.12
N LEU A 28 8.62 -0.32 -6.50
CA LEU A 28 8.80 -0.07 -5.08
C LEU A 28 8.12 -1.14 -4.22
N MET A 29 6.81 -1.37 -4.47
CA MET A 29 6.01 -2.40 -3.81
C MET A 29 6.67 -3.77 -3.93
N ARG A 30 7.18 -4.13 -5.12
CA ARG A 30 7.89 -5.39 -5.37
C ARG A 30 9.10 -5.60 -4.48
N LYS A 31 9.85 -4.55 -4.19
CA LYS A 31 10.99 -4.63 -3.27
C LYS A 31 10.53 -4.69 -1.81
N CYS A 32 9.51 -3.93 -1.42
CA CYS A 32 9.00 -3.91 -0.04
C CYS A 32 8.55 -5.28 0.47
N TRP A 33 7.99 -6.12 -0.41
CA TRP A 33 7.48 -7.45 -0.04
C TRP A 33 8.33 -8.61 -0.57
N ASP A 34 9.61 -8.36 -0.92
CA ASP A 34 10.54 -9.39 -1.40
C ASP A 34 10.61 -10.55 -0.38
N LYS A 35 10.71 -11.79 -0.89
CA LYS A 35 10.79 -12.97 -0.04
C LYS A 35 12.03 -12.94 0.86
N ASN A 36 13.14 -12.39 0.38
CA ASN A 36 14.35 -12.16 1.16
C ASN A 36 14.24 -10.82 1.90
N SER A 37 14.28 -10.87 3.24
CA SER A 37 14.22 -9.67 4.09
C SER A 37 15.32 -8.67 3.78
N GLU A 38 16.53 -9.14 3.45
CA GLU A 38 17.70 -8.29 3.18
C GLU A 38 17.56 -7.47 1.88
N LYS A 39 16.63 -7.86 1.00
CA LYS A 39 16.34 -7.13 -0.24
C LYS A 39 15.25 -6.08 -0.08
N ARG A 40 14.55 -6.07 1.06
CA ARG A 40 13.52 -5.09 1.35
C ARG A 40 14.19 -3.77 1.72
N PHE A 41 13.55 -2.68 1.32
CA PHE A 41 13.95 -1.37 1.79
C PHE A 41 13.70 -1.26 3.30
N SER A 42 14.60 -0.57 4.00
CA SER A 42 14.31 -0.11 5.35
C SER A 42 13.26 1.01 5.31
N ALA A 43 12.63 1.28 6.45
CA ALA A 43 11.73 2.42 6.56
C ALA A 43 12.44 3.75 6.25
N LYS A 44 13.74 3.85 6.58
CA LYS A 44 14.56 5.03 6.28
C LYS A 44 14.73 5.21 4.77
N ASP A 45 15.08 4.15 4.05
CA ASP A 45 15.24 4.22 2.58
C ASP A 45 13.92 4.63 1.91
N LEU A 46 12.79 4.15 2.43
CA LEU A 46 11.46 4.53 1.93
C LEU A 46 11.16 6.01 2.15
N CYS A 47 11.48 6.56 3.32
CA CYS A 47 11.34 8.00 3.57
C CYS A 47 12.16 8.83 2.57
N GLU A 48 13.41 8.44 2.32
CA GLU A 48 14.27 9.13 1.35
C GLU A 48 13.74 9.02 -0.10
N ILE A 49 13.14 7.88 -0.47
CA ILE A 49 12.49 7.71 -1.77
C ILE A 49 11.28 8.64 -1.90
N PHE A 50 10.40 8.67 -0.89
CA PHE A 50 9.22 9.50 -0.92
C PHE A 50 9.52 11.00 -0.86
N GLU A 51 10.56 11.41 -0.13
CA GLU A 51 11.03 12.80 -0.13
C GLU A 51 11.53 13.20 -1.52
N LYS A 52 12.24 12.31 -2.24
CA LYS A 52 12.64 12.56 -3.64
C LYS A 52 11.44 12.67 -4.56
N TRP A 53 10.45 11.79 -4.41
CA TRP A 53 9.24 11.80 -5.23
C TRP A 53 8.41 13.07 -5.02
N GLN A 54 8.31 13.58 -3.79
CA GLN A 54 7.64 14.86 -3.52
C GLN A 54 8.26 16.05 -4.26
N ASN A 55 9.55 15.94 -4.63
CA ASN A 55 10.28 16.97 -5.36
C ASN A 55 10.41 16.65 -6.87
N ASP A 56 9.78 15.57 -7.35
CA ASP A 56 9.84 15.12 -8.74
C ASP A 56 8.44 15.19 -9.37
N GLU A 57 8.18 16.28 -10.09
CA GLU A 57 6.90 16.55 -10.76
C GLU A 57 6.51 15.43 -11.74
N SER A 58 7.47 14.78 -12.39
CA SER A 58 7.19 13.71 -13.35
C SER A 58 6.63 12.46 -12.66
N VAL A 59 7.17 12.12 -11.49
CA VAL A 59 6.69 11.02 -10.67
C VAL A 59 5.32 11.35 -10.08
N LEU A 60 5.11 12.57 -9.59
CA LEU A 60 3.81 13.00 -9.07
C LEU A 60 2.72 12.95 -10.14
N LEU A 61 3.00 13.36 -11.38
CA LEU A 61 2.05 13.26 -12.49
C LEU A 61 1.71 11.81 -12.84
N GLU A 62 2.70 10.91 -12.84
CA GLU A 62 2.47 9.46 -13.05
C GLU A 62 1.57 8.89 -11.95
N LEU A 63 1.82 9.25 -10.69
CA LEU A 63 1.06 8.81 -9.54
C LEU A 63 -0.38 9.37 -9.54
N ASN A 64 -0.55 10.67 -9.77
CA ASN A 64 -1.86 11.32 -9.81
C ASN A 64 -2.71 10.89 -11.01
N GLY A 65 -2.09 10.48 -12.12
CA GLY A 65 -2.82 9.90 -13.26
C GLY A 65 -3.64 8.65 -12.88
N SER A 66 -3.27 7.96 -11.80
CA SER A 66 -3.97 6.79 -11.27
C SER A 66 -5.05 7.10 -10.22
N GLU A 67 -5.14 8.35 -9.77
CA GLU A 67 -6.05 8.82 -8.70
C GLU A 67 -7.52 8.77 -9.12
N SER A 68 -7.81 8.97 -10.41
CA SER A 68 -9.17 8.90 -10.97
C SER A 68 -9.84 7.51 -10.84
N LEU A 69 -9.07 6.45 -10.54
CA LEU A 69 -9.58 5.10 -10.24
C LEU A 69 -9.71 4.84 -8.74
N LEU A 70 -9.04 5.63 -7.89
CA LEU A 70 -8.95 5.43 -6.45
C LEU A 70 -10.07 6.11 -5.66
N GLU A 71 -10.67 7.20 -6.13
CA GLU A 71 -11.83 7.84 -5.47
C GLU A 71 -12.97 6.84 -5.25
N ASN A 72 -13.24 5.98 -6.23
CA ASN A 72 -14.27 4.93 -6.14
C ASN A 72 -13.89 3.77 -5.18
N ILE A 73 -12.60 3.60 -4.89
CA ILE A 73 -12.07 2.55 -4.02
C ILE A 73 -11.98 3.04 -2.57
N GLU A 74 -11.58 4.29 -2.33
CA GLU A 74 -11.49 4.88 -0.98
C GLU A 74 -12.84 4.87 -0.27
N ASP A 75 -13.91 5.34 -0.93
CA ASP A 75 -15.27 5.31 -0.37
C ASP A 75 -15.68 3.89 0.05
N SER A 76 -15.34 2.89 -0.78
CA SER A 76 -15.61 1.48 -0.46
C SER A 76 -14.77 0.97 0.70
N TYR A 77 -13.52 1.40 0.82
CA TYR A 77 -12.59 0.93 1.84
C TYR A 77 -12.94 1.49 3.22
N TYR A 78 -13.26 2.79 3.30
CA TYR A 78 -13.79 3.42 4.51
C TYR A 78 -15.12 2.78 4.91
N GLU A 79 -16.07 2.63 3.99
CA GLU A 79 -17.36 1.97 4.28
C GLU A 79 -17.19 0.53 4.79
N ASN A 80 -16.27 -0.24 4.20
CA ASN A 80 -15.96 -1.60 4.66
C ASN A 80 -15.21 -1.61 6.00
N MET A 81 -14.35 -0.63 6.27
CA MET A 81 -13.67 -0.46 7.56
C MET A 81 -14.68 -0.10 8.68
N PHE A 82 -15.72 0.68 8.38
CA PHE A 82 -16.78 1.00 9.35
C PHE A 82 -17.79 -0.16 9.52
N LYS A 83 -18.10 -0.91 8.47
CA LYS A 83 -19.08 -2.01 8.50
C LYS A 83 -18.49 -3.34 8.97
N GLY A 84 -17.20 -3.59 8.73
CA GLY A 84 -16.50 -4.85 9.04
C GLY A 84 -15.33 -4.73 10.02
N GLY A 85 -15.08 -3.54 10.58
CA GLY A 85 -13.97 -3.26 11.48
C GLY A 85 -14.02 -4.03 12.81
N SER A 86 -12.84 -4.15 13.45
CA SER A 86 -12.71 -4.76 14.76
C SER A 86 -13.60 -4.07 15.79
N LYS A 87 -14.46 -4.80 16.50
CA LYS A 87 -15.27 -4.26 17.62
C LYS A 87 -14.42 -3.66 18.75
N PHE A 88 -13.12 -3.93 18.76
CA PHE A 88 -12.19 -3.51 19.81
C PHE A 88 -11.49 -2.18 19.50
N ILE A 89 -11.45 -1.76 18.23
CA ILE A 89 -10.78 -0.52 17.83
C ILE A 89 -11.84 0.43 17.30
N ASN A 90 -12.03 1.55 18.00
CA ASN A 90 -12.95 2.59 17.57
C ASN A 90 -12.34 3.35 16.38
N THR A 91 -12.81 3.02 15.18
CA THR A 91 -12.30 3.60 13.94
C THR A 91 -12.61 5.09 13.79
N ARG A 92 -13.67 5.61 14.42
CA ARG A 92 -13.99 7.06 14.42
C ARG A 92 -12.95 7.87 15.17
N GLU A 93 -12.52 7.40 16.34
CA GLU A 93 -11.53 8.11 17.16
C GLU A 93 -10.15 8.21 16.48
N ILE A 94 -9.82 7.25 15.61
CA ILE A 94 -8.59 7.28 14.83
C ILE A 94 -8.70 8.27 13.67
N THR A 95 -9.86 8.34 13.00
CA THR A 95 -10.06 9.24 11.85
C THR A 95 -10.04 10.71 12.29
N GLU A 96 -10.68 11.04 13.41
CA GLU A 96 -10.69 12.40 13.99
C GLU A 96 -9.30 12.89 14.44
N LYS A 97 -8.37 11.97 14.74
CA LYS A 97 -7.00 12.32 15.13
C LYS A 97 -6.06 12.53 13.94
N LEU A 98 -6.48 12.11 12.75
CA LEU A 98 -5.68 12.18 11.52
C LEU A 98 -6.16 13.32 10.59
N SER A 99 -7.32 13.92 10.86
CA SER A 99 -7.77 15.19 10.25
C SER A 99 -7.24 16.40 11.00
#